data_AF-A0A1M4VS81-F1
#
_entry.id   AF-A0A1M4VS81-F1
#
_cell.length_a   1.000
_cell.length_b   1.000
_cell.length_c   1.000
_cell.angle_alpha   90.00
_cell.angle_beta   90.00
_cell.angle_gamma   90.00
#
_symmetry.space_group_name_H-M   'P 1'
#
loop_
_entity.id
_entity.type
_entity.pdbx_description
1 polymer ?
#
loop_
_entity_poly.entity_id
_entity_poly.type
_entity_poly.pdbx_seq_one_letter_code
_entity_poly.pdbx_strand_id
1 'polypeptide(L)'
;MRSYRRTVLLLLHNYFEIIFWFAAAYLVLAGEFRFENMNGSLVGVIYSSFVVMTNFGSPGIKAQTVVGLYVLWAQSITGLFMTLLSLARFIALLPAPGTLEKGERQD
;
A
#
# COMPACT_ATOMS: atom_id res chain seq x y z
N MET A 1 13.32 17.70 16.81
CA MET A 1 12.47 16.50 17.00
C MET A 1 11.29 16.52 16.03
N ARG A 2 11.48 16.15 14.76
CA ARG A 2 10.34 15.92 13.84
C ARG A 2 9.77 14.55 14.23
N SER A 3 8.65 14.54 14.96
CA SER A 3 8.13 13.38 15.68
C SER A 3 7.92 12.18 14.74
N TYR A 4 8.53 11.03 15.08
CA TYR A 4 8.31 9.70 14.49
C TYR A 4 6.83 9.44 14.16
N ARG A 5 5.94 9.87 15.05
CA ARG A 5 4.47 9.75 14.90
C ARG A 5 3.95 10.41 13.63
N ARG A 6 4.45 11.60 13.26
CA ARG A 6 4.03 12.31 12.04
C ARG A 6 4.46 11.56 10.78
N THR A 7 5.66 10.97 10.80
CA THR A 7 6.16 10.17 9.67
C THR A 7 5.31 8.93 9.42
N VAL A 8 4.96 8.18 10.47
CA VAL A 8 4.11 6.99 10.36
C VAL A 8 2.71 7.37 9.87
N LEU A 9 2.13 8.44 10.41
CA LEU A 9 0.81 8.94 9.98
C LEU A 9 0.80 9.35 8.49
N LEU A 10 1.83 10.06 8.02
CA LEU A 10 1.98 10.42 6.60
C LEU A 10 2.05 9.19 5.71
N LEU A 11 2.76 8.14 6.16
CA LEU A 11 2.89 6.90 5.41
C LEU A 11 1.56 6.15 5.31
N LEU A 12 0.84 6.06 6.44
CA LEU A 12 -0.48 5.44 6.49
C LEU A 12 -1.48 6.19 5.61
N HIS A 13 -1.46 7.52 5.65
CA HIS A 13 -2.32 8.34 4.81
C HIS A 13 -2.04 8.11 3.32
N ASN A 14 -0.76 8.13 2.93
CA ASN A 14 -0.33 7.83 1.57
C ASN A 14 -0.79 6.43 1.13
N TYR A 15 -0.76 5.45 2.04
CA TYR A 15 -1.24 4.09 1.76
C TYR A 15 -2.74 4.05 1.47
N PHE A 16 -3.55 4.71 2.30
CA PHE A 16 -4.99 4.83 2.07
C PHE A 16 -5.30 5.58 0.77
N GLU A 17 -4.59 6.67 0.49
CA GLU A 17 -4.81 7.48 -0.69
C GLU A 17 -4.61 6.68 -1.98
N ILE A 18 -3.54 5.88 -2.06
CA ILE A 18 -3.28 5.01 -3.21
C ILE A 18 -4.39 3.97 -3.40
N ILE A 19 -4.88 3.34 -2.32
CA ILE A 19 -5.99 2.37 -2.40
C ILE A 19 -7.23 3.03 -3.02
N PHE A 20 -7.56 4.26 -2.59
CA PHE A 20 -8.71 5.00 -3.11
C PHE A 20 -8.51 5.46 -4.55
N TRP A 21 -7.32 5.94 -4.93
CA TRP A 21 -7.02 6.32 -6.30
C TRP A 21 -7.17 5.14 -7.28
N PHE A 22 -6.65 3.96 -6.91
CA PHE A 22 -6.82 2.77 -7.74
C PHE A 22 -8.26 2.23 -7.73
N ALA A 23 -8.97 2.32 -6.60
CA ALA A 23 -10.39 1.97 -6.55
C ALA A 23 -11.21 2.88 -7.49
N ALA A 24 -10.93 4.19 -7.51
CA ALA A 24 -11.54 5.12 -8.44
C ALA A 24 -11.17 4.80 -9.89
N ALA A 25 -9.92 4.46 -10.18
CA ALA A 25 -9.49 4.03 -11.50
C ALA A 25 -10.25 2.78 -11.97
N TYR A 26 -10.49 1.79 -11.08
CA TYR A 26 -11.30 0.62 -11.41
C TYR A 26 -12.77 0.93 -11.69
N LEU A 27 -13.33 1.96 -11.04
CA LEU A 27 -14.68 2.44 -11.37
C LEU A 27 -14.74 3.12 -12.73
N VAL A 28 -13.74 3.96 -13.05
CA VAL A 28 -13.65 4.63 -14.35
C VAL A 28 -13.42 3.64 -15.49
N LEU A 29 -12.56 2.64 -15.27
CA LEU A 29 -12.23 1.58 -16.22
C LEU A 29 -13.05 0.30 -15.98
N ALA A 30 -14.27 0.40 -15.43
CA ALA A 30 -15.06 -0.77 -15.07
C ALA A 30 -15.32 -1.74 -16.24
N GLY A 31 -15.31 -1.23 -17.48
CA GLY A 31 -15.42 -2.06 -18.70
C GLY A 31 -14.20 -2.96 -18.99
N GLU A 32 -13.03 -2.64 -18.42
CA GLU A 32 -11.79 -3.39 -18.62
C GLU A 32 -11.64 -4.56 -17.63
N PHE A 33 -12.52 -4.64 -16.63
CA PHE A 33 -12.42 -5.59 -15.52
C PHE A 33 -13.68 -6.46 -15.38
N ARG A 34 -13.50 -7.66 -14.84
CA ARG A 34 -14.59 -8.55 -14.43
C ARG A 34 -14.52 -8.76 -12.93
N PHE A 35 -15.59 -8.42 -12.22
CA PHE A 35 -15.72 -8.60 -10.78
C PHE A 35 -16.46 -9.91 -10.50
N GLU A 36 -15.86 -10.82 -9.73
CA GLU A 36 -16.39 -12.18 -9.52
C GLU A 36 -17.35 -12.30 -8.32
N ASN A 37 -17.13 -11.54 -7.25
CA ASN A 37 -17.81 -11.78 -5.96
C ASN A 37 -18.77 -10.64 -5.52
N MET A 38 -18.60 -9.43 -6.05
CA MET A 38 -19.41 -8.26 -5.69
C MET A 38 -19.66 -7.43 -6.94
N ASN A 39 -20.79 -7.66 -7.62
CA ASN A 39 -21.22 -7.05 -8.89
C ASN A 39 -21.06 -5.51 -8.97
N GLY A 40 -19.84 -5.01 -9.21
CA GLY A 40 -19.56 -3.58 -9.37
C GLY A 40 -19.96 -2.69 -8.18
N SER A 41 -20.21 -3.28 -7.00
CA SER A 41 -20.53 -2.49 -5.80
C SER A 41 -19.32 -1.67 -5.41
N LEU A 42 -19.53 -0.40 -5.05
CA LEU A 42 -18.46 0.53 -4.69
C LEU A 42 -17.57 -0.01 -3.55
N VAL A 43 -18.17 -0.71 -2.58
CA VAL A 43 -17.46 -1.39 -1.50
C VAL A 43 -16.63 -2.57 -2.02
N GLY A 44 -17.15 -3.32 -2.98
CA GLY A 44 -16.45 -4.43 -3.61
C GLY A 44 -15.22 -3.97 -4.40
N VAL A 45 -15.31 -2.84 -5.10
CA VAL A 45 -14.19 -2.26 -5.85
C VAL A 45 -13.08 -1.76 -4.90
N ILE A 46 -13.46 -1.11 -3.80
CA ILE A 46 -12.50 -0.71 -2.76
C ILE A 46 -11.84 -1.93 -2.13
N TYR A 47 -12.62 -2.98 -1.83
CA TYR A 47 -12.09 -4.23 -1.29
C TYR A 47 -11.10 -4.89 -2.26
N SER A 48 -11.44 -4.98 -3.55
CA SER A 48 -10.54 -5.49 -4.58
C SER A 48 -9.23 -4.68 -4.66
N SER A 49 -9.31 -3.35 -4.65
CA SER A 49 -8.12 -2.48 -4.62
C SER A 49 -7.27 -2.74 -3.37
N PHE A 50 -7.89 -2.85 -2.20
CA PHE A 50 -7.20 -3.17 -0.95
C PHE A 50 -6.48 -4.52 -1.01
N VAL A 51 -7.13 -5.56 -1.52
CA VAL A 51 -6.55 -6.90 -1.65
C VAL A 51 -5.38 -6.91 -2.64
N VAL A 52 -5.51 -6.25 -3.80
CA VAL A 52 -4.39 -6.14 -4.76
C VAL A 52 -3.22 -5.36 -4.16
N MET A 53 -3.49 -4.26 -3.44
CA MET A 53 -2.46 -3.42 -2.83
C MET A 53 -1.71 -4.12 -1.70
N THR A 54 -2.42 -4.90 -0.88
CA THR A 54 -1.85 -5.63 0.25
C THR A 54 -1.31 -7.02 -0.13
N ASN A 55 -1.64 -7.49 -1.34
CA ASN A 55 -1.39 -8.85 -1.79
C ASN A 55 -2.01 -9.93 -0.86
N PHE A 56 -3.08 -9.59 -0.12
CA PHE A 56 -3.74 -10.50 0.81
C PHE A 56 -4.94 -11.22 0.20
N GLY A 57 -4.69 -12.36 -0.44
CA GLY A 57 -5.74 -13.27 -0.91
C GLY A 57 -6.17 -13.04 -2.36
N SER A 58 -7.35 -13.52 -2.72
CA SER A 58 -7.87 -13.41 -4.09
C SER A 58 -8.61 -12.08 -4.27
N PRO A 59 -8.17 -11.19 -5.17
CA PRO A 59 -8.71 -9.85 -5.28
C PRO A 59 -10.12 -9.78 -5.88
N GLY A 60 -10.67 -10.91 -6.35
CA GLY A 60 -12.03 -10.98 -6.89
C GLY A 60 -12.27 -10.10 -8.13
N ILE A 61 -11.19 -9.60 -8.73
CA ILE A 61 -11.16 -8.78 -9.95
C ILE A 61 -10.20 -9.43 -10.94
N LYS A 62 -10.63 -9.57 -12.20
CA LYS A 62 -9.82 -10.08 -13.30
C LYS A 62 -9.79 -9.08 -14.43
N ALA A 63 -8.62 -8.80 -14.99
CA ALA A 63 -8.50 -8.00 -16.20
C ALA A 63 -9.06 -8.77 -17.40
N GLN A 64 -9.93 -8.13 -18.17
CA GLN A 64 -10.45 -8.69 -19.42
C GLN A 64 -9.61 -8.25 -20.62
N THR A 65 -8.92 -7.11 -20.48
CA THR A 65 -8.16 -6.47 -21.54
C THR A 65 -6.70 -6.26 -21.12
N VAL A 66 -5.86 -5.96 -22.12
CA VAL A 66 -4.45 -5.61 -21.90
C VAL A 66 -4.33 -4.33 -21.07
N VAL A 67 -5.25 -3.37 -21.25
CA VAL A 67 -5.27 -2.12 -20.47
C VAL A 67 -5.51 -2.42 -18.98
N GLY A 68 -6.49 -3.27 -18.66
CA GLY A 68 -6.74 -3.69 -17.28
C GLY A 68 -5.54 -4.40 -16.65
N LEU A 69 -4.80 -5.18 -17.44
CA LEU A 69 -3.57 -5.84 -16.99
C LEU A 69 -2.47 -4.83 -16.63
N TYR A 70 -2.27 -3.80 -17.46
CA TYR A 70 -1.31 -2.73 -17.17
C TYR A 70 -1.65 -1.97 -15.88
N VAL A 71 -2.92 -1.70 -15.63
CA VAL A 71 -3.36 -1.04 -14.38
C VAL A 71 -3.07 -1.93 -13.17
N LEU A 72 -3.38 -3.23 -13.24
CA LEU A 72 -3.05 -4.17 -12.16
C LEU A 72 -1.55 -4.22 -11.90
N TRP A 73 -0.73 -4.28 -12.95
CA TRP A 73 0.73 -4.26 -12.82
C TRP A 73 1.23 -2.96 -12.19
N ALA A 74 0.72 -1.81 -12.64
CA ALA A 74 1.07 -0.52 -12.07
C ALA A 74 0.71 -0.45 -10.57
N GLN A 75 -0.45 -1.00 -10.18
CA GLN A 75 -0.83 -1.09 -8.78
C GLN A 75 0.12 -2.00 -7.99
N SER A 76 0.44 -3.19 -8.49
CA SER A 76 1.35 -4.13 -7.81
C SER A 76 2.75 -3.54 -7.62
N ILE A 77 3.30 -2.86 -8.64
CA ILE A 77 4.58 -2.16 -8.55
C ILE A 77 4.51 -1.07 -7.48
N THR A 78 3.44 -0.28 -7.48
CA THR A 78 3.24 0.79 -6.49
C THR A 78 3.14 0.22 -5.05
N GLY A 79 2.41 -0.89 -4.87
CA GLY A 79 2.30 -1.59 -3.59
C GLY A 79 3.65 -2.13 -3.10
N LEU A 80 4.47 -2.66 -4.00
CA LEU A 80 5.83 -3.10 -3.68
C LEU A 80 6.70 -1.93 -3.24
N PHE A 81 6.69 -0.81 -3.97
CA PHE A 81 7.45 0.39 -3.61
C PHE A 81 7.02 0.94 -2.24
N MET A 82 5.72 0.98 -1.95
CA MET A 82 5.20 1.43 -0.66
C MET A 82 5.64 0.52 0.49
N THR A 83 5.67 -0.79 0.26
CA THR A 83 6.19 -1.76 1.24
C THR A 83 7.68 -1.52 1.51
N LEU A 84 8.48 -1.34 0.45
CA LEU A 84 9.92 -1.04 0.56
C LEU A 84 10.18 0.28 1.30
N LEU A 85 9.44 1.34 0.99
CA LEU A 85 9.56 2.64 1.66
C LEU A 85 9.19 2.53 3.15
N SER A 86 8.15 1.76 3.47
CA SER A 86 7.75 1.49 4.86
C SER A 86 8.82 0.75 5.63
N LEU A 87 9.41 -0.29 5.01
CA LEU A 87 10.50 -1.06 5.61
C LEU A 87 11.77 -0.22 5.78
N ALA A 88 12.19 0.51 4.75
CA ALA A 88 13.37 1.36 4.79
C ALA A 88 13.25 2.43 5.90
N ARG A 89 12.06 3.02 6.06
CA ARG A 89 11.80 3.93 7.18
C ARG A 89 11.85 3.24 8.52
N PHE A 90 11.31 2.03 8.65
CA PHE A 90 11.39 1.27 9.90
C PHE A 90 12.85 0.97 10.29
N ILE A 91 13.69 0.57 9.32
CA ILE A 91 15.13 0.34 9.52
C ILE A 91 15.84 1.63 9.92
N ALA A 92 15.55 2.76 9.26
CA ALA A 92 16.14 4.05 9.60
C ALA A 92 15.75 4.58 11.01
N LEU A 93 14.71 3.98 11.61
CA LEU A 93 14.21 4.33 12.94
C LEU A 93 14.77 3.39 14.02
N LEU A 94 15.41 2.28 13.63
CA LEU A 94 16.22 1.50 14.56
C LEU A 94 17.44 2.34 14.98
N PRO A 95 17.68 2.52 16.29
CA PRO A 95 18.85 3.25 16.74
C PRO A 95 20.11 2.54 16.22
N ALA A 96 20.98 3.27 15.54
CA ALA A 96 22.28 2.75 15.13
C ALA A 96 23.02 2.22 16.38
N PRO A 97 23.72 1.08 16.30
CA PRO A 97 24.28 0.34 17.45
C PRO A 97 25.45 1.05 18.19
N GLY A 98 25.48 2.38 18.28
CA GLY A 98 26.55 3.16 18.90
C GLY A 98 26.13 4.20 19.95
N THR A 99 24.85 4.28 20.37
CA THR A 99 24.42 5.26 21.39
C THR A 99 24.08 4.67 22.76
N LEU A 100 24.32 3.38 22.99
CA LEU A 100 24.11 2.75 24.30
C LEU A 100 25.33 2.88 25.25
N GLU A 101 26.48 3.39 24.80
CA GLU A 101 27.72 3.41 25.61
C GLU A 101 28.01 4.78 26.27
N LYS A 102 26.99 5.47 26.81
CA LYS A 102 27.21 6.69 27.64
C LYS A 102 26.54 6.65 29.01
N GLY A 103 25.84 5.56 29.36
CA GLY A 103 25.20 5.39 30.67
C GLY A 103 25.97 4.52 31.67
N GLU A 104 27.01 3.81 31.26
CA GLU A 104 27.68 2.75 32.07
C GLU A 104 29.11 3.11 32.51
N ARG A 105 29.51 4.39 32.52
CA ARG A 105 30.83 4.82 33.05
C ARG A 105 30.71 5.87 34.14
N GLN A 106 29.89 5.60 35.15
CA GLN A 106 29.94 6.29 36.44
C GLN A 106 29.70 5.28 37.57
N ASP A 107 30.61 4.32 37.70
CA ASP A 107 30.91 3.61 38.95
C ASP A 107 32.41 3.69 39.20
#